data_AF-A0A2E4EKZ3-F1
#
_entry.id   AF-A0A2E4EKZ3-F1
#
_cell.length_a   1.000
_cell.length_b   1.000
_cell.length_c   1.000
_cell.angle_alpha   90.00
_cell.angle_beta   90.00
_cell.angle_gamma   90.00
#
_symmetry.space_group_name_H-M   'P 1'
#
loop_
_entity.id
_entity.type
_entity.pdbx_description
1 polymer ?
#
loop_
_entity_poly.entity_id
_entity_poly.type
_entity_poly.pdbx_seq_one_letter_code
_entity_poly.pdbx_strand_id
1 'polypeptide(L)'
;MEKRRGWGRVQAFYGAGIFYQLTRSGEAYSYGNALSASNVNPTTTINFNNGSVAQVSDRVDYIRNSPTHGIGARLFVGVEYFFASRISIGGEFGWGAMGNIAGDSVEGRTRYTTQEEEYTKNGRTTQSFNLDTDNLNGAINLMVYF
;
A
#
# COMPACT_ATOMS: atom_id res chain seq x y z
N MET A 1 -1.98 21.36 -11.12
CA MET A 1 -2.49 22.44 -11.99
C MET A 1 -2.99 21.82 -13.28
N GLU A 2 -4.17 22.20 -13.76
CA GLU A 2 -4.79 21.70 -15.01
C GLU A 2 -5.00 22.87 -15.96
N LYS A 3 -4.64 22.70 -17.23
CA LYS A 3 -4.88 23.69 -18.30
C LYS A 3 -5.70 23.04 -19.41
N ARG A 4 -6.74 23.75 -19.86
CA ARG A 4 -7.61 23.32 -20.95
C ARG A 4 -7.38 24.18 -22.19
N ARG A 5 -7.39 23.57 -23.37
CA ARG A 5 -7.36 24.25 -24.67
C ARG A 5 -8.24 23.47 -25.65
N GLY A 6 -9.26 24.11 -26.18
CA GLY A 6 -10.20 23.45 -27.08
C GLY A 6 -10.69 24.36 -28.21
N TRP A 7 -11.20 23.73 -29.27
CA TRP A 7 -11.90 24.38 -30.36
C TRP A 7 -13.15 23.56 -30.74
N GLY A 8 -14.31 24.22 -30.78
CA GLY A 8 -15.58 23.55 -31.05
C GLY A 8 -15.96 22.53 -29.98
N ARG A 9 -16.23 21.29 -30.41
CA ARG A 9 -16.66 20.18 -29.54
C ARG A 9 -15.51 19.34 -28.98
N VAL A 10 -14.26 19.68 -29.29
CA VAL A 10 -13.07 18.97 -28.77
C VAL A 10 -12.33 19.89 -27.80
N GLN A 11 -12.03 19.39 -26.62
CA GLN A 11 -11.17 20.08 -25.66
C GLN A 11 -10.03 19.14 -25.27
N ALA A 12 -8.80 19.64 -25.31
CA ALA A 12 -7.66 18.97 -24.72
C ALA A 12 -7.43 19.55 -23.32
N PHE A 13 -7.04 18.70 -22.39
CA PHE A 13 -6.63 19.11 -21.06
C PHE A 13 -5.32 18.42 -20.69
N TYR A 14 -4.49 19.09 -19.93
CA TYR A 14 -3.28 18.48 -19.39
C TYR A 14 -2.99 19.08 -18.02
N GLY A 15 -2.32 18.31 -17.19
CA GLY A 15 -2.02 18.74 -15.85
C GLY A 15 -0.91 17.95 -15.19
N ALA A 16 -0.56 18.44 -14.02
CA ALA A 16 0.40 17.81 -13.12
C ALA A 16 -0.18 17.81 -11.71
N GLY A 17 0.07 16.72 -10.99
CA GLY A 17 -0.29 16.55 -9.59
C GLY A 17 0.88 15.97 -8.80
N ILE A 18 1.02 16.40 -7.56
CA ILE A 18 1.83 15.70 -6.55
C ILE A 18 0.88 14.96 -5.62
N PHE A 19 1.32 13.84 -5.08
CA PHE A 19 0.55 13.06 -4.13
C PHE A 19 1.44 12.52 -3.03
N TYR A 20 0.84 12.36 -1.86
CA TYR A 20 1.44 11.73 -0.70
C TYR A 20 0.59 10.52 -0.34
N GLN A 21 1.26 9.39 -0.09
CA GLN A 21 0.64 8.13 0.30
C GLN A 21 1.19 7.69 1.65
N LEU A 22 0.30 7.21 2.52
CA LEU A 22 0.67 6.58 3.78
C LEU A 22 0.05 5.19 3.83
N THR A 23 0.88 4.16 3.84
CA THR A 23 0.42 2.77 4.01
C THR A 23 0.86 2.27 5.37
N ARG A 24 -0.07 1.75 6.16
CA ARG A 24 0.21 1.07 7.43
C ARG A 24 -0.26 -0.37 7.33
N SER A 25 0.56 -1.29 7.82
CA SER A 25 0.22 -2.70 7.89
C SER A 25 0.73 -3.28 9.21
N GLY A 26 0.09 -4.33 9.66
CA GLY A 26 0.46 -5.05 10.85
C GLY A 26 -0.43 -6.26 11.01
N GLU A 27 0.07 -7.25 11.73
CA GLU A 27 -0.59 -8.50 11.99
C GLU A 27 -0.57 -8.75 13.49
N ALA A 28 -1.68 -9.26 14.01
CA ALA A 28 -1.80 -9.68 15.39
C ALA A 28 -2.31 -11.11 15.42
N TYR A 29 -1.69 -11.93 16.25
CA TYR A 29 -1.96 -13.34 16.35
C TYR A 29 -2.55 -13.64 17.72
N SER A 30 -3.65 -14.39 17.72
CA SER A 30 -4.26 -14.91 18.94
C SER A 30 -4.24 -16.43 18.87
N TYR A 31 -3.79 -17.05 19.96
CA TYR A 31 -3.64 -18.49 20.04
C TYR A 31 -4.60 -19.06 21.07
N GLY A 32 -5.36 -20.08 20.67
CA GLY A 32 -6.34 -20.73 21.54
C GLY A 32 -5.75 -21.61 22.65
N ASN A 33 -4.43 -21.81 22.67
CA ASN A 33 -3.73 -22.62 23.65
C ASN A 33 -2.69 -21.79 24.40
N ALA A 34 -2.95 -21.42 25.66
CA ALA A 34 -2.04 -20.58 26.44
C ALA A 34 -0.69 -21.25 26.75
N LEU A 35 0.38 -20.45 26.85
CA LEU A 35 1.66 -20.88 27.43
C LEU A 35 1.43 -21.06 28.95
N SER A 36 1.80 -22.22 29.49
CA SER A 36 1.62 -22.53 30.91
C SER A 36 2.67 -23.53 31.40
N ALA A 37 2.75 -23.76 32.71
CA ALA A 37 3.69 -24.73 33.32
C ALA A 37 3.54 -26.14 32.73
N SER A 38 2.31 -26.49 32.39
CA SER A 38 1.92 -27.75 31.76
C SER A 38 1.98 -27.72 30.23
N ASN A 39 2.22 -26.55 29.61
CA ASN A 39 2.22 -26.35 28.16
C ASN A 39 3.31 -25.34 27.77
N VAL A 40 4.56 -25.71 28.03
CA VAL A 40 5.75 -24.88 27.79
C VAL A 40 6.08 -24.75 26.30
N ASN A 41 5.70 -25.76 25.50
CA ASN A 41 5.89 -25.83 24.05
C ASN A 41 4.55 -26.09 23.32
N PRO A 42 3.66 -25.08 23.29
CA PRO A 42 2.35 -25.19 22.63
C PRO A 42 2.52 -25.50 21.15
N THR A 43 1.67 -26.40 20.63
CA THR A 43 1.47 -26.53 19.18
C THR A 43 0.95 -25.22 18.62
N THR A 44 1.74 -24.60 17.75
CA THR A 44 1.52 -23.26 17.24
C THR A 44 1.59 -23.29 15.72
N THR A 45 0.71 -22.53 15.05
CA THR A 45 0.83 -22.31 13.62
C THR A 45 2.04 -21.41 13.35
N ILE A 46 3.07 -21.96 12.72
CA ILE A 46 4.31 -21.24 12.38
C ILE A 46 4.26 -20.60 10.99
N ASN A 47 3.27 -20.97 10.17
CA ASN A 47 3.04 -20.36 8.88
C ASN A 47 1.54 -20.40 8.53
N PHE A 48 0.93 -19.22 8.50
CA PHE A 48 -0.51 -19.06 8.22
C PHE A 48 -0.86 -19.18 6.73
N ASN A 49 0.10 -19.08 5.80
CA ASN A 49 -0.16 -19.25 4.36
C ASN A 49 -0.41 -20.71 3.98
N ASN A 50 0.25 -21.64 4.68
CA ASN A 50 0.20 -23.07 4.37
C ASN A 50 -0.33 -23.92 5.54
N GLY A 51 -0.73 -23.29 6.65
CA GLY A 51 -1.26 -23.97 7.83
C GLY A 51 -0.23 -24.85 8.56
N SER A 52 1.07 -24.60 8.38
CA SER A 52 2.12 -25.40 9.01
C SER A 52 2.13 -25.19 10.53
N VAL A 53 2.22 -26.28 11.28
CA VAL A 53 2.20 -26.29 12.74
C VAL A 53 3.45 -26.93 13.31
N ALA A 54 3.97 -26.38 14.41
CA ALA A 54 5.08 -26.96 15.16
C ALA A 54 4.92 -26.66 16.66
N GLN A 55 5.55 -27.48 17.50
CA GLN A 55 5.72 -27.14 18.92
C GLN A 55 6.90 -26.19 19.05
N VAL A 56 6.65 -24.98 19.55
CA VAL A 56 7.66 -23.91 19.67
C VAL A 56 7.69 -23.42 21.11
N SER A 57 8.87 -23.03 21.60
CA SER A 57 9.03 -22.46 22.95
C SER A 57 8.63 -20.99 23.02
N ASP A 58 8.65 -20.30 21.89
CA ASP A 58 8.32 -18.90 21.69
C ASP A 58 7.39 -18.77 20.48
N ARG A 59 6.47 -17.82 20.51
CA ARG A 59 5.56 -17.55 19.39
C ARG A 59 5.39 -16.06 19.17
N VAL A 60 5.09 -15.68 17.94
CA VAL A 60 4.86 -14.29 17.54
C VAL A 60 3.44 -13.87 17.90
N ASP A 61 3.28 -12.79 18.67
CA ASP A 61 1.97 -12.26 19.04
C ASP A 61 1.57 -11.09 18.14
N TYR A 62 2.54 -10.31 17.68
CA TYR A 62 2.29 -9.26 16.71
C TYR A 62 3.49 -8.96 15.83
N ILE A 63 3.20 -8.50 14.62
CA ILE A 63 4.15 -7.87 13.71
C ILE A 63 3.60 -6.49 13.39
N ARG A 64 4.32 -5.45 13.76
CA ARG A 64 3.98 -4.05 13.47
C ARG A 64 4.96 -3.52 12.44
N ASN A 65 4.50 -3.33 11.21
CA ASN A 65 5.34 -2.76 10.17
C ASN A 65 5.38 -1.24 10.34
N SER A 66 6.56 -0.63 10.18
CA SER A 66 6.62 0.83 10.11
C SER A 66 5.76 1.35 8.97
N PRO A 67 5.10 2.51 9.16
CA PRO A 67 4.38 3.16 8.08
C PRO A 67 5.30 3.37 6.86
N THR A 68 4.81 3.01 5.69
CA THR A 68 5.46 3.35 4.43
C THR A 68 4.95 4.70 3.97
N HIS A 69 5.87 5.64 3.77
CA HIS A 69 5.61 6.97 3.26
C HIS A 69 5.95 7.00 1.78
N GLY A 70 4.95 7.27 0.95
CA GLY A 70 5.11 7.48 -0.48
C GLY A 70 4.98 8.96 -0.82
N ILE A 71 5.90 9.48 -1.62
CA ILE A 71 5.73 10.77 -2.29
C ILE A 71 5.92 10.58 -3.79
N GLY A 72 4.99 11.12 -4.56
CA GLY A 72 5.00 10.96 -6.00
C GLY A 72 4.46 12.16 -6.71
N ALA A 73 4.71 12.17 -8.01
CA ALA A 73 4.17 13.15 -8.93
C ALA A 73 3.69 12.43 -10.18
N ARG A 74 2.61 12.94 -10.78
CA ARG A 74 2.09 12.48 -12.07
C ARG A 74 1.84 13.65 -13.00
N LEU A 75 2.13 13.43 -14.27
CA LEU A 75 1.68 14.24 -15.39
C LEU A 75 0.53 13.51 -16.08
N PHE A 76 -0.43 14.24 -16.59
CA PHE A 76 -1.51 13.67 -17.39
C PHE A 76 -1.87 14.59 -18.54
N VAL A 77 -2.29 13.99 -19.63
CA VAL A 77 -2.83 14.65 -20.82
C VAL A 77 -4.06 13.88 -21.25
N GLY A 78 -5.11 14.59 -21.62
CA GLY A 78 -6.35 14.00 -22.06
C GLY A 78 -7.01 14.82 -23.15
N VAL A 79 -7.94 14.18 -23.83
CA VAL A 79 -8.81 14.81 -24.82
C VAL A 79 -10.23 14.39 -24.54
N GLU A 80 -11.14 15.35 -24.59
CA GLU A 80 -12.58 15.14 -24.42
C GLU A 80 -13.35 15.67 -25.63
N TYR A 81 -14.38 14.93 -26.01
CA TYR A 81 -15.32 15.26 -27.08
C TYR A 81 -16.72 15.43 -26.52
N PHE A 82 -17.30 16.62 -26.73
CA PHE A 82 -18.64 17.00 -26.32
C PHE A 82 -19.65 16.60 -27.39
N PHE A 83 -20.36 15.50 -27.15
CA PHE A 83 -21.47 15.09 -28.02
C PHE A 83 -22.78 15.79 -27.65
N ALA A 84 -22.89 16.31 -26.43
CA ALA A 84 -23.97 17.20 -25.99
C ALA A 84 -23.38 18.45 -25.31
N SER A 85 -24.20 19.49 -25.13
CA SER A 85 -23.77 20.78 -24.53
C SER A 85 -23.18 20.66 -23.12
N ARG A 86 -23.47 19.54 -22.43
CA ARG A 86 -23.06 19.26 -21.04
C ARG A 86 -22.57 17.84 -20.83
N ILE A 87 -22.37 17.06 -21.90
CA ILE A 87 -21.94 15.67 -21.80
C ILE A 87 -20.76 15.47 -22.74
N SER A 88 -19.65 14.96 -22.20
CA SER A 88 -18.45 14.63 -22.96
C SER A 88 -17.99 13.21 -22.70
N ILE A 89 -17.34 12.62 -23.71
CA ILE A 89 -16.56 11.40 -23.60
C ILE A 89 -15.11 11.74 -23.87
N GLY A 90 -14.20 11.27 -23.03
CA GLY A 90 -12.79 11.63 -23.16
C GLY A 90 -11.84 10.50 -22.75
N GLY A 91 -10.65 10.52 -23.34
CA GLY A 91 -9.54 9.66 -22.93
C GLY A 91 -8.52 10.48 -22.14
N GLU A 92 -8.05 9.94 -21.02
CA GLU A 92 -6.90 10.47 -20.28
C GLU A 92 -5.73 9.49 -20.38
N PHE A 93 -4.54 10.08 -20.49
CA PHE A 93 -3.27 9.40 -20.48
C PHE A 93 -2.40 9.96 -19.35
N GLY A 94 -1.93 9.11 -18.42
CA GLY A 94 -1.10 9.52 -17.28
C GLY A 94 0.27 8.84 -17.20
N TRP A 95 1.29 9.59 -16.79
CA TRP A 95 2.63 9.12 -16.45
C TRP A 95 2.98 9.55 -15.03
N GLY A 96 3.59 8.67 -14.23
CA GLY A 96 3.87 8.96 -12.83
C GLY A 96 5.15 8.34 -12.31
N ALA A 97 5.66 8.94 -11.23
CA ALA A 97 6.80 8.47 -10.47
C ALA A 97 6.46 8.53 -8.99
N MET A 98 6.90 7.53 -8.22
CA MET A 98 6.72 7.49 -6.78
C MET A 98 7.97 6.93 -6.09
N GLY A 99 8.46 7.69 -5.11
CA GLY A 99 9.43 7.21 -4.14
C GLY A 99 8.72 6.75 -2.88
N ASN A 100 9.10 5.58 -2.35
CA ASN A 100 8.59 5.07 -1.08
C ASN A 100 9.75 4.90 -0.09
N ILE A 101 9.49 5.29 1.15
CA ILE A 101 10.39 5.10 2.28
C ILE A 101 9.63 4.35 3.36
N ALA A 102 10.12 3.17 3.72
CA ALA A 102 9.60 2.36 4.80
C ALA A 102 10.66 2.18 5.89
N GLY A 103 10.26 2.34 7.14
CA GLY A 103 11.09 2.05 8.31
C GLY A 103 11.07 0.57 8.72
N ASP A 104 11.69 0.29 9.85
CA ASP A 104 11.89 -1.06 10.37
C ASP A 104 10.58 -1.66 10.94
N SER A 105 10.51 -2.99 11.07
CA SER A 105 9.30 -3.67 11.59
C SER A 105 9.55 -4.21 13.00
N VAL A 106 8.58 -4.07 13.89
CA VAL A 106 8.69 -4.54 15.28
C VAL A 106 7.92 -5.85 15.42
N GLU A 107 8.52 -6.86 16.04
CA GLU A 107 7.92 -8.18 16.27
C GLU A 107 7.89 -8.50 17.77
N GLY A 108 6.69 -8.66 18.33
CA GLY A 108 6.51 -9.08 19.73
C GLY A 108 6.42 -10.60 19.82
N ARG A 109 7.19 -11.21 20.74
CA ARG A 109 7.14 -12.65 21.00
C ARG A 109 6.90 -12.95 22.47
N THR A 110 6.09 -13.96 22.73
CA THR A 110 5.85 -14.48 24.10
C THR A 110 6.42 -15.88 24.27
N ARG A 111 7.07 -16.11 25.41
CA ARG A 111 7.68 -17.37 25.85
C ARG A 111 7.19 -17.77 27.24
N TYR A 112 7.19 -19.07 27.53
CA TYR A 112 6.95 -19.58 28.89
C TYR A 112 8.21 -19.44 29.76
N THR A 113 8.54 -18.20 30.07
CA THR A 113 9.33 -17.72 31.20
C THR A 113 9.01 -16.23 31.22
N THR A 114 8.70 -15.67 32.39
CA THR A 114 7.90 -14.47 32.65
C THR A 114 8.37 -13.16 31.99
N GLN A 115 8.47 -13.08 30.67
CA GLN A 115 8.77 -11.88 29.91
C GLN A 115 8.26 -12.03 28.48
N GLU A 116 7.39 -11.10 28.08
CA GLU A 116 7.17 -10.81 26.67
C GLU A 116 8.45 -10.12 26.18
N GLU A 117 9.14 -10.74 25.23
CA GLU A 117 10.35 -10.19 24.65
C GLU A 117 9.95 -9.47 23.36
N GLU A 118 9.99 -8.14 23.39
CA GLU A 118 9.81 -7.33 22.20
C GLU A 118 11.11 -7.33 21.40
N TYR A 119 11.07 -7.95 20.22
CA TYR A 119 12.19 -7.98 19.30
C TYR A 119 11.97 -6.92 18.22
N THR A 120 12.80 -5.88 18.23
CA THR A 120 12.90 -5.02 17.06
C THR A 120 13.62 -5.78 15.95
N LYS A 121 12.88 -6.24 14.94
CA LYS A 121 13.51 -6.67 13.70
C LYS A 121 13.99 -5.41 12.99
N ASN A 122 15.29 -5.18 13.04
CA ASN A 122 15.95 -4.18 12.21
C ASN A 122 15.81 -4.60 10.73
N GLY A 123 14.66 -4.31 10.14
CA GLY A 123 14.40 -4.46 8.73
C GLY A 123 15.17 -3.35 8.02
N ARG A 124 15.91 -3.69 6.97
CA ARG A 124 16.64 -2.70 6.17
C ARG A 124 15.63 -1.61 5.72
N THR A 125 15.85 -0.36 6.12
CA THR A 125 15.07 0.79 5.65
C THR A 125 14.95 0.68 4.13
N THR A 126 13.76 0.38 3.64
CA THR A 126 13.55 0.09 2.23
C THR A 126 13.22 1.41 1.55
N GLN A 127 14.22 1.93 0.84
CA GLN A 127 14.06 3.07 -0.06
C GLN A 127 13.92 2.51 -1.46
N SER A 128 12.73 2.64 -2.03
CA SER A 128 12.47 2.21 -3.42
C SER A 128 12.00 3.41 -4.22
N PHE A 129 12.60 3.61 -5.38
CA PHE A 129 12.14 4.59 -6.35
C PHE A 129 11.56 3.84 -7.54
N ASN A 130 10.27 3.99 -7.78
CA ASN A 130 9.60 3.45 -8.96
C ASN A 130 9.30 4.57 -9.94
N LEU A 131 9.83 4.42 -11.15
CA LEU A 131 9.43 5.19 -12.32
C LEU A 131 8.53 4.30 -13.15
N ASP A 132 7.23 4.53 -13.05
CA ASP A 132 6.25 3.76 -13.81
C ASP A 132 6.13 4.37 -15.22
N THR A 133 7.14 4.11 -16.06
CA THR A 133 7.09 4.43 -17.49
C THR A 133 6.47 3.31 -18.32
N ASP A 134 6.36 2.10 -17.77
CA ASP A 134 5.77 0.94 -18.47
C ASP A 134 4.29 0.71 -18.14
N ASN A 135 3.76 1.35 -17.08
CA ASN A 135 2.34 1.27 -16.71
C ASN A 135 1.61 2.56 -17.08
N LEU A 136 1.47 2.72 -18.39
CA LEU A 136 0.72 3.79 -19.05
C LEU A 136 -0.77 3.74 -18.62
N ASN A 137 -1.14 4.46 -17.56
CA ASN A 137 -2.52 4.47 -17.04
C ASN A 137 -3.42 5.26 -18.00
N GLY A 138 -4.11 4.53 -18.88
CA GLY A 138 -5.11 5.06 -19.80
C GLY A 138 -6.53 4.83 -19.27
N ALA A 139 -7.35 5.87 -19.25
CA ALA A 139 -8.76 5.77 -18.83
C ALA A 139 -9.68 6.42 -19.87
N ILE A 140 -10.88 5.84 -20.05
CA ILE A 140 -11.98 6.46 -20.79
C ILE A 140 -13.00 6.96 -19.76
N ASN A 141 -13.33 8.23 -19.85
CA ASN A 141 -14.18 8.93 -18.90
C ASN A 141 -15.44 9.46 -19.61
N LEU A 142 -16.59 9.30 -18.96
CA LEU A 142 -17.83 10.00 -19.30
C LEU A 142 -18.04 11.12 -18.28
N MET A 143 -18.18 12.36 -18.75
CA MET A 143 -18.31 13.53 -17.88
C MET A 143 -19.61 14.26 -18.15
N VAL A 144 -20.28 14.67 -17.06
CA VAL A 144 -21.50 15.49 -17.08
C VAL A 144 -21.22 16.79 -16.35
N TYR A 145 -21.43 17.92 -17.03
CA TYR A 145 -21.17 19.27 -16.50
C TYR A 145 -22.50 19.93 -16.13
N PHE A 146 -22.60 20.48 -14.93
CA PHE A 146 -23.81 21.15 -14.42
C PHE A 146 -23.63 22.67 -14.33
#